data_AF-A0A7C2FWJ9-F1
#
_entry.id   AF-A0A7C2FWJ9-F1
#
_cell.length_a   1.000
_cell.length_b   1.000
_cell.length_c   1.000
_cell.angle_alpha   90.00
_cell.angle_beta   90.00
_cell.angle_gamma   90.00
#
_symmetry.space_group_name_H-M   'P 1'
#
loop_
_entity.id
_entity.type
_entity.pdbx_description
1 polymer ?
#
loop_
_entity_poly.entity_id
_entity_poly.type
_entity_poly.pdbx_seq_one_letter_code
_entity_poly.pdbx_strand_id
1 'polypeptide(L)'
;MDEDKKQKIMIGLIVGCMVLAGIITVVTNLGKGGGRGKRPTGPVTMLCINNKCNADFELSQEELAEQMNQMGDNDFMMMQTPKFVCSECNNRSAYRAMICGECDTMFIPMQNNDFRDRCPDCGYSKTEERKNAAK
;
A
#
# COMPACT_ATOMS: atom_id res chain seq x y z
N MET A 1 8.03 -49.18 -27.87
CA MET A 1 8.51 -47.87 -27.38
C MET A 1 9.06 -48.10 -25.99
N ASP A 2 10.38 -48.13 -25.93
CA ASP A 2 11.23 -48.66 -24.86
C ASP A 2 10.91 -48.03 -23.50
N GLU A 3 10.75 -48.87 -22.48
CA GLU A 3 10.36 -48.44 -21.12
C GLU A 3 11.38 -47.45 -20.52
N ASP A 4 12.66 -47.58 -20.90
CA ASP A 4 13.74 -46.65 -20.55
C ASP A 4 13.52 -45.23 -21.08
N LYS A 5 12.84 -45.09 -22.23
CA LYS A 5 12.57 -43.80 -22.85
C LYS A 5 11.44 -43.08 -22.11
N LYS A 6 10.46 -43.82 -21.59
CA LYS A 6 9.35 -43.28 -20.79
C LYS A 6 9.83 -42.78 -19.42
N GLN A 7 10.69 -43.54 -18.73
CA GLN A 7 11.25 -43.11 -17.44
C GLN A 7 12.09 -41.83 -17.56
N LYS A 8 12.93 -41.73 -18.61
CA LYS A 8 13.75 -40.52 -18.84
C LYS A 8 12.91 -39.28 -19.13
N ILE A 9 11.81 -39.41 -19.88
CA ILE A 9 10.89 -38.30 -20.15
C ILE A 9 10.17 -37.86 -18.87
N MET A 10 9.74 -38.82 -18.04
CA MET A 10 9.05 -38.52 -16.78
C MET A 10 9.94 -37.77 -15.78
N ILE A 11 11.20 -38.20 -15.63
CA ILE A 11 12.18 -37.51 -14.79
C ILE A 11 12.48 -36.10 -15.32
N GLY A 12 12.64 -35.96 -16.64
CA GLY A 12 12.85 -34.66 -17.28
C GLY A 12 11.70 -33.69 -17.03
N LEU A 13 10.45 -34.16 -17.04
CA LEU A 13 9.26 -33.35 -16.78
C LEU A 13 9.20 -32.88 -15.32
N ILE A 14 9.53 -33.76 -14.37
CA ILE A 14 9.55 -33.41 -12.93
C ILE A 14 10.61 -32.35 -12.65
N VAL A 15 11.84 -32.54 -13.16
CA VAL A 15 12.93 -31.58 -12.99
C VAL A 15 12.58 -30.25 -13.68
N GLY A 16 12.01 -30.31 -14.88
CA GLY A 16 11.53 -29.13 -15.59
C GLY A 16 10.50 -28.33 -14.80
N CYS A 17 9.50 -29.01 -14.22
CA CYS A 17 8.48 -28.37 -13.39
C CYS A 17 9.06 -27.72 -12.12
N MET A 18 10.02 -28.35 -11.45
CA MET A 18 10.65 -27.75 -10.26
C MET A 18 11.48 -26.50 -10.60
N VAL A 19 12.21 -26.53 -11.71
CA VAL A 19 12.97 -25.35 -12.18
C VAL A 19 12.01 -24.23 -12.56
N LEU A 20 10.93 -24.54 -13.28
CA LEU A 20 9.93 -23.55 -13.68
C LEU A 20 9.25 -22.91 -12.45
N ALA A 21 8.86 -23.73 -11.46
CA ALA A 21 8.28 -23.24 -10.21
C ALA A 21 9.26 -22.33 -9.45
N GLY A 22 10.53 -22.70 -9.36
CA GLY A 22 11.57 -21.88 -8.74
C GLY A 22 11.75 -20.52 -9.43
N ILE A 23 11.77 -20.50 -10.78
CA ILE A 23 11.86 -19.26 -11.57
C ILE A 23 10.62 -18.39 -11.32
N ILE A 24 9.42 -18.98 -11.38
CA ILE A 24 8.18 -18.23 -11.12
C ILE A 24 8.22 -17.65 -9.71
N THR A 25 8.64 -18.40 -8.69
CA THR A 25 8.75 -17.89 -7.31
C THR A 25 9.72 -16.72 -7.20
N VAL A 26 10.89 -16.77 -7.83
CA VAL A 26 11.87 -15.67 -7.79
C VAL A 26 11.34 -14.43 -8.52
N VAL A 27 10.78 -14.60 -9.73
CA VAL A 27 10.26 -13.48 -10.53
C VAL A 27 9.00 -12.88 -9.91
N THR A 28 8.12 -13.70 -9.32
CA THR A 28 6.91 -13.20 -8.64
C THR A 28 7.21 -12.56 -7.29
N ASN A 29 8.24 -12.99 -6.55
CA ASN A 29 8.66 -12.29 -5.33
C ASN A 29 9.28 -10.91 -5.62
N LEU A 30 9.85 -10.70 -6.80
CA LEU A 30 10.35 -9.39 -7.22
C LEU A 30 9.26 -8.45 -7.74
N GLY A 31 8.05 -8.96 -8.07
CA GLY A 31 7.05 -8.21 -8.83
C GLY A 31 5.62 -8.17 -8.28
N LYS A 32 5.30 -8.73 -7.10
CA LYS A 32 3.88 -8.80 -6.70
C LYS A 32 3.64 -8.69 -5.19
N GLY A 33 3.54 -7.45 -4.73
CA GLY A 33 2.74 -7.09 -3.57
C GLY A 33 1.27 -7.42 -3.83
N GLY A 34 0.83 -8.58 -3.36
CA GLY A 34 -0.52 -9.11 -3.58
C GLY A 34 -1.16 -9.68 -2.31
N GLY A 35 -1.80 -8.82 -1.53
CA GLY A 35 -3.05 -9.11 -0.80
C GLY A 35 -3.14 -10.37 0.08
N ARG A 36 -2.58 -10.30 1.29
CA ARG A 36 -3.23 -10.83 2.51
C ARG A 36 -3.14 -9.75 3.57
N GLY A 37 -4.22 -9.53 4.32
CA GLY A 37 -4.35 -8.49 5.34
C GLY A 37 -3.34 -8.61 6.49
N LYS A 38 -2.08 -8.29 6.22
CA LYS A 38 -1.15 -7.82 7.24
C LYS A 38 -1.43 -6.33 7.43
N ARG A 39 -1.54 -5.88 8.68
CA ARG A 39 -1.35 -4.48 9.05
C ARG A 39 -0.21 -3.91 8.18
N PRO A 40 -0.40 -2.78 7.47
CA PRO A 40 0.63 -2.24 6.58
C PRO A 40 1.92 -2.11 7.38
N THR A 41 2.86 -3.03 7.17
CA THR A 41 4.09 -3.17 7.97
C THR A 41 5.20 -2.29 7.42
N GLY A 42 4.82 -1.28 6.65
CA GLY A 42 5.71 -0.36 5.97
C GLY A 42 5.49 1.07 6.46
N PRO A 43 6.38 1.99 6.03
CA PRO A 43 6.22 3.41 6.29
C PRO A 43 4.83 3.90 5.86
N VAL A 44 4.34 4.88 6.60
CA VAL A 44 3.07 5.54 6.36
C VAL A 44 3.39 6.89 5.75
N THR A 45 2.99 7.08 4.50
CA THR A 45 3.15 8.35 3.80
C THR A 45 2.27 9.42 4.44
N MET A 46 2.87 10.57 4.69
CA MET A 46 2.28 11.74 5.32
C MET A 46 2.46 12.94 4.40
N LEU A 47 1.46 13.81 4.36
CA LEU A 47 1.51 15.08 3.65
C LEU A 47 1.25 16.22 4.62
N CYS A 48 2.18 17.15 4.70
CA CYS A 48 2.05 18.38 5.47
C CYS A 48 1.21 19.39 4.69
N ILE A 49 0.08 19.86 5.23
CA ILE A 49 -0.74 20.91 4.57
C ILE A 49 -0.32 22.33 4.93
N ASN A 50 0.78 22.51 5.68
CA ASN A 50 1.27 23.83 6.00
C ASN A 50 1.88 24.45 4.73
N ASN A 51 1.28 25.54 4.23
CA ASN A 51 1.73 26.25 3.01
C ASN A 51 3.21 26.65 3.01
N LYS A 52 3.86 26.75 4.18
CA LYS A 52 5.29 27.07 4.28
C LYS A 52 6.21 25.86 4.14
N CYS A 53 5.69 24.66 4.36
CA CYS A 53 6.46 23.41 4.37
C CYS A 53 6.04 22.52 3.20
N ASN A 54 4.77 22.16 3.12
CA ASN A 54 4.18 21.31 2.08
C ASN A 54 4.99 20.04 1.76
N ALA A 55 5.73 19.53 2.75
CA ALA A 55 6.57 18.37 2.59
C ALA A 55 5.74 17.08 2.64
N ASP A 56 6.10 16.15 1.76
CA ASP A 56 5.77 14.74 1.85
C ASP A 56 6.89 14.01 2.61
N PHE A 57 6.51 13.15 3.54
CA PHE A 57 7.45 12.38 4.33
C PHE A 57 6.82 11.05 4.76
N GLU A 58 7.66 10.14 5.22
CA GLU A 58 7.24 8.82 5.67
C GLU A 58 7.45 8.70 7.17
N LEU A 59 6.42 8.27 7.89
CA LEU A 59 6.54 7.90 9.30
C LEU A 59 6.61 6.39 9.43
N SER A 60 7.51 5.91 10.29
CA SER A 60 7.45 4.53 10.74
C SER A 60 6.14 4.27 11.51
N GLN A 61 5.73 3.01 11.60
CA GLN A 61 4.55 2.68 12.39
C GLN A 61 4.74 2.95 13.89
N GLU A 62 5.97 2.88 14.39
CA GLU A 62 6.31 3.18 15.78
C GLU A 62 6.10 4.67 16.06
N GLU A 63 6.63 5.55 15.21
CA GLU A 63 6.42 7.00 15.32
C GLU A 63 4.95 7.39 15.16
N LEU A 64 4.25 6.74 14.22
CA LEU A 64 2.81 6.97 14.06
C LEU A 64 2.05 6.58 15.33
N ALA A 65 2.34 5.41 15.89
CA ALA A 65 1.71 4.93 17.12
C ALA A 65 2.05 5.82 18.32
N GLU A 66 3.30 6.28 18.42
CA GLU A 66 3.72 7.21 19.47
C GLU A 66 2.94 8.53 19.36
N GLN A 67 2.86 9.12 18.17
CA GLN A 67 2.08 10.34 17.96
C GLN A 67 0.59 10.13 18.26
N MET A 68 0.02 8.96 17.93
CA MET A 68 -1.36 8.62 18.30
C MET A 68 -1.54 8.47 19.81
N ASN A 69 -0.58 7.91 20.53
CA ASN A 69 -0.64 7.81 21.99
C ASN A 69 -0.48 9.18 22.67
N GLN A 70 0.26 10.10 22.05
CA GLN A 70 0.40 11.49 22.50
C GLN A 70 -0.82 12.36 22.14
N MET A 71 -1.67 11.92 21.21
CA MET A 71 -2.98 12.53 20.98
C MET A 71 -3.89 12.10 22.14
N GLY A 72 -4.13 13.01 23.08
CA GLY A 72 -5.02 12.74 24.21
C GLY A 72 -6.46 12.45 23.77
N ASP A 73 -7.28 11.92 24.68
CA ASP A 73 -8.66 11.49 24.40
C ASP A 73 -9.51 12.57 23.69
N ASN A 74 -9.24 13.85 23.95
CA ASN A 74 -9.94 14.97 23.33
C ASN A 74 -9.70 15.12 21.82
N ASP A 75 -8.57 14.66 21.29
CA ASP A 75 -8.28 14.73 19.84
C ASP A 75 -9.02 13.62 19.07
N PHE A 76 -9.34 12.49 19.73
CA PHE A 76 -10.12 11.39 19.14
C PHE A 76 -11.63 11.57 19.27
N MET A 77 -12.09 12.44 20.18
CA MET A 77 -13.52 12.74 20.41
C MET A 77 -14.16 13.56 19.27
N MET A 78 -13.34 14.22 18.45
CA MET A 78 -13.81 14.90 17.24
C MET A 78 -13.79 13.88 16.10
N MET A 79 -14.88 13.69 15.35
CA MET A 79 -14.93 12.86 14.13
C MET A 79 -14.06 13.42 12.97
N GLN A 80 -12.94 14.06 13.28
CA GLN A 80 -12.02 14.66 12.33
C GLN A 80 -10.83 13.73 12.09
N THR A 81 -10.28 13.79 10.88
CA THR A 81 -9.06 13.07 10.54
C THR A 81 -7.92 13.54 11.45
N PRO A 82 -7.22 12.63 12.17
CA PRO A 82 -6.17 13.01 13.11
C PRO A 82 -5.04 13.75 12.39
N LYS A 83 -4.53 14.81 13.03
CA LYS A 83 -3.41 15.61 12.54
C LYS A 83 -2.14 15.19 13.26
N PHE A 84 -1.10 14.93 12.49
CA PHE A 84 0.21 14.48 12.96
C PHE A 84 1.23 15.61 12.90
N VAL A 85 2.30 15.47 13.66
CA VAL A 85 3.44 16.40 13.66
C VAL A 85 4.28 16.13 12.41
N CYS A 86 4.53 17.19 11.64
CA CYS A 86 5.42 17.16 10.48
C CYS A 86 6.89 17.09 10.95
N SER A 87 7.67 16.14 10.44
CA SER A 87 9.11 16.00 10.76
C SER A 87 9.93 17.21 10.32
N GLU A 88 9.53 17.84 9.21
CA GLU A 88 10.27 18.96 8.60
C GLU A 88 10.04 20.30 9.30
N CYS A 89 8.79 20.59 9.68
CA CYS A 89 8.43 21.89 10.26
C CYS A 89 7.94 21.83 11.71
N ASN A 90 7.88 20.65 12.31
CA ASN A 90 7.41 20.41 13.68
C ASN A 90 6.00 20.94 14.01
N ASN A 91 5.19 21.22 12.99
CA ASN A 91 3.81 21.67 13.15
C ASN A 91 2.84 20.50 13.04
N ARG A 92 1.81 20.47 13.90
CA ARG A 92 0.72 19.47 13.84
C ARG A 92 -0.22 19.73 12.67
N SER A 93 0.26 19.44 11.47
CA SER A 93 -0.34 19.78 10.18
C SER A 93 -0.15 18.69 9.12
N ALA A 94 0.37 17.53 9.51
CA ALA A 94 0.52 16.40 8.62
C ALA A 94 -0.69 15.48 8.68
N TYR A 95 -1.09 14.95 7.53
CA TYR A 95 -2.17 13.97 7.41
C TYR A 95 -1.65 12.73 6.71
N ARG A 96 -2.24 11.57 7.03
CA ARG A 96 -1.97 10.36 6.26
C ARG A 96 -2.39 10.61 4.81
N ALA A 97 -1.45 10.42 3.91
CA ALA A 97 -1.66 10.57 2.47
C ALA A 97 -1.57 9.21 1.78
N MET A 98 -2.02 9.19 0.53
CA MET A 98 -1.89 8.04 -0.34
C MET A 98 -1.52 8.50 -1.75
N ILE A 99 -0.80 7.64 -2.45
CA ILE A 99 -0.38 7.87 -3.83
C ILE A 99 -1.39 7.21 -4.76
N CYS A 100 -1.83 7.93 -5.79
CA CYS A 100 -2.68 7.38 -6.83
C CYS A 100 -1.92 6.32 -7.64
N GLY A 101 -2.53 5.16 -7.88
CA GLY A 101 -1.91 4.09 -8.68
C GLY A 101 -1.91 4.32 -10.20
N GLU A 102 -2.55 5.38 -10.70
CA GLU A 102 -2.65 5.70 -12.14
C GLU A 102 -1.83 6.94 -12.52
N CYS A 103 -1.91 8.02 -11.73
CA CYS A 103 -1.26 9.30 -12.04
C CYS A 103 -0.18 9.72 -11.04
N ASP A 104 0.16 8.85 -10.07
CA ASP A 104 1.15 9.10 -9.01
C ASP A 104 0.90 10.36 -8.14
N THR A 105 -0.25 11.02 -8.29
CA THR A 105 -0.63 12.16 -7.46
C THR A 105 -0.78 11.71 -6.00
N MET A 106 -0.06 12.37 -5.09
CA MET A 106 -0.22 12.18 -3.65
C MET A 106 -1.38 13.04 -3.13
N PHE A 107 -2.30 12.44 -2.39
CA PHE A 107 -3.48 13.13 -1.86
C PHE A 107 -3.91 12.59 -0.49
N ILE A 108 -4.69 13.40 0.23
CA ILE A 108 -5.29 13.01 1.51
C ILE A 108 -6.65 12.36 1.22
N PRO A 109 -6.89 11.12 1.66
CA PRO A 109 -8.16 10.43 1.41
C PRO A 109 -9.30 11.19 2.09
N MET A 110 -10.27 11.64 1.30
CA MET A 110 -11.45 12.35 1.81
C MET A 110 -12.52 11.36 2.27
N GLN A 111 -13.13 11.65 3.42
CA GLN A 111 -14.15 10.79 4.02
C GLN A 111 -15.51 10.90 3.30
N ASN A 112 -15.74 11.97 2.55
CA ASN A 112 -17.01 12.30 1.89
C ASN A 112 -17.09 11.88 0.42
N ASN A 113 -16.07 11.21 -0.12
CA ASN A 113 -16.10 10.69 -1.49
C ASN A 113 -16.74 9.30 -1.56
N ASP A 114 -17.30 8.94 -2.72
CA ASP A 114 -17.86 7.60 -3.01
C ASP A 114 -16.88 6.47 -2.67
N PHE A 115 -15.58 6.74 -2.84
CA PHE A 115 -14.49 5.87 -2.43
C PHE A 115 -13.37 6.69 -1.78
N ARG A 116 -12.83 6.20 -0.66
CA ARG A 116 -11.74 6.86 0.07
C ARG A 116 -10.45 6.98 -0.73
N ASP A 117 -10.23 6.09 -1.68
CA ASP A 117 -9.06 6.04 -2.56
C ASP A 117 -9.30 6.75 -3.91
N ARG A 118 -10.40 7.49 -4.07
CA ARG A 118 -10.66 8.27 -5.29
C ARG A 118 -9.66 9.41 -5.38
N CYS A 119 -8.81 9.38 -6.41
CA CYS A 119 -7.87 10.45 -6.69
C CYS A 119 -8.62 11.72 -7.09
N PRO A 120 -8.32 12.89 -6.49
CA PRO A 120 -8.97 14.15 -6.83
C PRO A 120 -8.57 14.70 -8.21
N ASP A 121 -7.46 14.21 -8.77
CA ASP A 121 -6.89 14.71 -10.02
C ASP A 121 -7.41 13.91 -11.24
N CYS A 122 -7.25 12.59 -11.23
CA CYS A 122 -7.67 11.72 -12.34
C CYS A 122 -8.99 10.97 -12.10
N GLY A 123 -9.54 10.99 -10.88
CA GLY A 123 -10.78 10.29 -10.53
C GLY A 123 -10.66 8.78 -10.32
N TYR A 124 -9.48 8.17 -10.55
CA TYR A 124 -9.28 6.73 -10.37
C TYR A 124 -9.50 6.28 -8.92
N SER A 125 -10.15 5.13 -8.74
CA SER A 125 -10.29 4.41 -7.48
C SER A 125 -10.10 2.92 -7.73
N LYS A 126 -9.10 2.32 -7.08
CA LYS A 126 -8.86 0.87 -7.13
C LYS A 126 -10.01 0.09 -6.48
N THR A 127 -10.64 0.67 -5.47
CA THR A 127 -11.80 0.08 -4.79
C THR A 127 -13.01 0.02 -5.72
N GLU A 128 -13.25 1.08 -6.49
CA GLU A 128 -14.30 1.11 -7.51
C GLU A 128 -14.08 0.07 -8.60
N GLU A 129 -12.88 0.03 -9.17
CA GLU A 129 -12.51 -0.94 -10.21
C GLU A 129 -12.75 -2.38 -9.74
N ARG A 130 -12.28 -2.71 -8.53
CA ARG A 130 -12.49 -4.04 -7.93
C ARG A 130 -13.96 -4.35 -7.70
N LYS A 131 -14.76 -3.36 -7.28
CA LYS A 131 -16.20 -3.53 -7.06
C LYS A 131 -16.93 -3.76 -8.38
N ASN A 132 -16.52 -3.10 -9.45
CA ASN A 132 -17.09 -3.26 -10.78
C ASN A 132 -16.68 -4.58 -11.44
N ALA A 133 -15.43 -5.03 -11.25
CA ALA A 133 -14.95 -6.31 -11.75
C ALA A 133 -15.55 -7.54 -11.03
N ALA A 134 -16.15 -7.33 -9.86
CA ALA A 134 -16.83 -8.38 -9.08
C ALA A 134 -18.34 -8.47 -9.39
N LYS A 135 -18.87 -7.61 -10.26
CA LYS A 135 -20.25 -7.67 -10.78
C LYS A 135 -20.28 -8.39 -12.11
#